data_AF-A0A2N2SRW6-F1
#
_entry.id   AF-A0A2N2SRW6-F1
#
_cell.length_a   1.000
_cell.length_b   1.000
_cell.length_c   1.000
_cell.angle_alpha   90.00
_cell.angle_beta   90.00
_cell.angle_gamma   90.00
#
_symmetry.space_group_name_H-M   'P 1'
#
loop_
_entity.id
_entity.type
_entity.pdbx_description
1 polymer ?
#
loop_
_entity_poly.entity_id
_entity_poly.type
_entity_poly.pdbx_seq_one_letter_code
_entity_poly.pdbx_strand_id
1 'polypeptide(L)'
;MYYILKCFDPAEGYIARIEYKKDNPFRFWNRGDRFAKPPPTPIPASLVSDGQTVLAELWETPLPIMSLRLHQALCSLGVGNLDIYPVALTDSRNGESIEGYVAFNLIGVIAAADLTKTRFAA
;
A
#
# COMPACT_ATOMS: atom_id res chain seq x y z
N MET A 1 -16.86 4.68 -16.83
CA MET A 1 -17.11 4.36 -15.40
C MET A 1 -15.76 4.10 -14.76
N TYR A 2 -15.48 4.71 -13.59
CA TYR A 2 -14.27 4.47 -12.82
C TYR A 2 -14.66 3.87 -11.47
N TYR A 3 -13.79 3.03 -10.89
CA TYR A 3 -13.99 2.39 -9.59
C TYR A 3 -12.88 2.80 -8.63
N ILE A 4 -13.16 2.80 -7.33
CA ILE A 4 -12.15 2.95 -6.28
C ILE A 4 -11.61 1.56 -5.93
N LEU A 5 -10.31 1.37 -6.07
CA LEU A 5 -9.65 0.13 -5.66
C LEU A 5 -9.52 0.10 -4.14
N LYS A 6 -10.11 -0.90 -3.49
CA LYS A 6 -10.08 -1.07 -2.04
C LYS A 6 -10.21 -2.54 -1.66
N CYS A 7 -9.50 -2.96 -0.62
CA CYS A 7 -9.77 -4.21 0.08
C CYS A 7 -10.70 -3.94 1.26
N PHE A 8 -11.77 -4.73 1.36
CA PHE A 8 -12.70 -4.71 2.49
C PHE A 8 -12.46 -5.93 3.37
N ASP A 9 -12.84 -5.83 4.64
CA ASP A 9 -12.81 -6.98 5.53
C ASP A 9 -13.63 -8.13 4.94
N PRO A 10 -13.15 -9.38 5.10
CA PRO A 10 -13.91 -10.56 4.72
C PRO A 10 -15.20 -10.71 5.55
N ALA A 11 -16.05 -11.67 5.17
CA ALA A 11 -17.25 -12.00 5.94
C ALA A 11 -16.94 -12.51 7.36
N GLU A 12 -15.80 -13.20 7.53
CA GLU A 12 -15.31 -13.70 8.81
C GLU A 12 -13.86 -13.24 9.02
N GLY A 13 -13.60 -12.62 10.18
CA GLY A 13 -12.30 -12.03 10.50
C GLY A 13 -12.15 -10.59 10.00
N TYR A 14 -10.92 -10.09 9.98
CA TYR A 14 -10.60 -8.73 9.52
C TYR A 14 -9.21 -8.66 8.92
N ILE A 15 -8.97 -7.67 8.08
CA ILE A 15 -7.65 -7.43 7.48
C ILE A 15 -6.65 -7.07 8.59
N ALA A 16 -5.51 -7.75 8.61
CA ALA A 16 -4.41 -7.44 9.51
C ALA A 16 -3.93 -5.99 9.31
N ARG A 17 -3.55 -5.31 10.39
CA ARG A 17 -3.08 -3.92 10.32
C ARG A 17 -1.58 -3.88 9.98
N ILE A 18 -1.16 -2.91 9.17
CA ILE A 18 0.25 -2.61 8.95
C ILE A 18 0.71 -1.51 9.91
N GLU A 19 1.87 -1.73 10.51
CA GLU A 19 2.66 -0.72 11.22
C GLU A 19 3.89 -0.37 10.41
N TYR A 20 4.10 0.94 10.23
CA TYR A 20 5.22 1.49 9.48
C TYR A 20 5.80 2.68 10.24
N LYS A 21 7.08 2.56 10.62
CA LYS A 21 7.84 3.66 11.18
C LYS A 21 8.51 4.41 10.04
N LYS A 22 8.07 5.64 9.79
CA LYS A 22 8.64 6.51 8.75
C LYS A 22 10.15 6.68 8.96
N ASP A 23 10.92 6.42 7.91
CA ASP A 23 12.35 6.74 7.83
C ASP A 23 12.58 8.27 7.79
N ASN A 24 11.66 8.98 7.14
CA ASN A 24 11.69 10.41 6.95
C ASN A 24 10.27 10.99 7.18
N PRO A 25 10.09 11.99 8.07
CA PRO A 25 8.78 12.56 8.37
C PRO A 25 8.10 13.21 7.16
N PHE A 26 8.90 13.64 6.16
CA PHE A 26 8.41 14.25 4.92
C PHE A 26 8.19 13.24 3.80
N ARG A 27 8.36 11.93 4.04
CA ARG A 27 8.03 10.91 3.05
C ARG A 27 6.52 10.65 3.06
N PHE A 28 5.86 11.12 2.02
CA PHE A 28 4.44 10.93 1.78
C PHE A 28 4.26 10.00 0.59
N TRP A 29 3.66 8.84 0.82
CA TRP A 29 3.48 7.78 -0.18
C TRP A 29 2.33 8.04 -1.17
N ASN A 30 1.55 9.09 -0.91
CA ASN A 30 0.44 9.55 -1.75
C ASN A 30 0.76 10.87 -2.46
N ARG A 31 2.05 11.23 -2.59
CA ARG A 31 2.44 12.52 -3.18
C ARG A 31 2.28 12.55 -4.70
N GLY A 32 2.28 11.40 -5.36
CA GLY A 32 2.08 11.32 -6.81
C GLY A 32 3.34 11.48 -7.66
N ASP A 33 4.50 11.63 -7.03
CA ASP A 33 5.82 11.77 -7.67
C ASP A 33 6.81 10.78 -7.07
N ARG A 34 7.86 10.45 -7.83
CA ARG A 34 8.99 9.65 -7.34
C ARG A 34 9.68 10.33 -6.16
N PHE A 35 10.21 9.56 -5.22
CA PHE A 35 10.94 10.13 -4.10
C PHE A 35 12.30 10.68 -4.55
N ALA A 36 12.57 11.96 -4.22
CA ALA A 36 13.87 12.57 -4.49
C ALA A 36 15.03 11.84 -3.80
N LYS A 37 14.81 11.37 -2.57
CA LYS A 37 15.68 10.43 -1.86
C LYS A 37 14.94 9.11 -1.69
N PRO A 38 15.42 7.98 -2.24
CA PRO A 38 14.74 6.70 -2.08
C PRO A 38 14.61 6.31 -0.59
N PRO A 39 13.59 5.53 -0.21
CA PRO A 39 13.50 4.93 1.10
C PRO A 39 14.61 3.86 1.29
N PRO A 40 14.84 3.39 2.52
CA PRO A 40 15.66 2.20 2.76
C PRO A 40 15.16 1.02 1.94
N THR A 41 16.08 0.18 1.48
CA THR A 41 15.77 -1.05 0.76
C THR A 41 16.39 -2.24 1.49
N PRO A 42 15.60 -3.23 1.96
CA PRO A 42 14.13 -3.25 1.92
C PRO A 42 13.51 -2.25 2.92
N ILE A 43 12.25 -1.89 2.69
CA ILE A 43 11.48 -1.04 3.61
C ILE A 43 11.03 -1.91 4.79
N PRO A 44 11.40 -1.57 6.04
CA PRO A 44 10.93 -2.30 7.21
C PRO A 44 9.46 -1.96 7.50
N ALA A 45 8.62 -2.97 7.62
CA ALA A 45 7.23 -2.85 8.05
C ALA A 45 6.85 -4.05 8.91
N SER A 46 5.86 -3.88 9.78
CA SER A 46 5.36 -4.97 10.62
C SER A 46 3.87 -5.14 10.43
N LEU A 47 3.41 -6.38 10.52
CA LEU A 47 2.01 -6.76 10.47
C LEU A 47 1.53 -7.07 11.89
N VAL A 48 0.42 -6.46 12.29
CA VAL A 48 -0.26 -6.74 13.55
C VAL A 48 -1.41 -7.69 13.26
N SER A 49 -1.17 -8.96 13.59
CA SER A 49 -2.11 -10.06 13.42
C SER A 49 -2.69 -10.52 14.76
N ASP A 50 -3.77 -11.28 14.70
CA ASP A 50 -4.24 -12.15 15.76
C ASP A 50 -4.86 -13.43 15.14
N GLY A 51 -5.62 -14.21 15.92
CA GLY A 51 -6.22 -15.46 15.44
C GLY A 51 -7.33 -15.29 14.40
N GLN A 52 -7.83 -14.07 14.19
CA GLN A 52 -8.94 -13.76 13.27
C GLN A 52 -8.49 -12.90 12.08
N THR A 53 -7.23 -12.46 12.05
CA THR A 53 -6.74 -11.61 10.97
C THR A 53 -6.44 -12.38 9.70
N VAL A 54 -6.70 -11.75 8.56
CA VAL A 54 -6.31 -12.21 7.24
C VAL A 54 -5.35 -11.23 6.56
N LEU A 55 -4.50 -11.74 5.66
CA LEU A 55 -3.66 -10.89 4.83
C LEU A 55 -4.49 -10.29 3.69
N ALA A 56 -4.32 -8.98 3.45
CA ALA A 56 -4.95 -8.32 2.31
C ALA A 56 -4.10 -8.44 1.05
N GLU A 57 -4.73 -8.20 -0.10
CA GLU A 57 -4.05 -7.98 -1.37
C GLU A 57 -3.52 -6.54 -1.49
N LEU A 58 -4.11 -5.61 -0.75
CA LEU A 58 -3.77 -4.19 -0.75
C LEU A 58 -3.99 -3.59 0.65
N TRP A 59 -2.97 -2.88 1.14
CA TRP A 59 -3.07 -1.89 2.20
C TRP A 59 -2.77 -0.51 1.62
N GLU A 60 -3.63 0.47 1.88
CA GLU A 60 -3.45 1.85 1.37
C GLU A 60 -2.63 2.71 2.34
N THR A 61 -2.78 2.48 3.64
CA THR A 61 -2.17 3.26 4.72
C THR A 61 -1.76 2.36 5.88
N PRO A 62 -0.73 2.72 6.67
CA PRO A 62 0.11 3.93 6.57
C PRO A 62 1.20 3.87 5.49
N LEU A 63 1.44 2.69 4.94
CA LEU A 63 2.39 2.42 3.87
C LEU A 63 1.62 1.65 2.78
N PRO A 64 1.53 2.16 1.53
CA PRO A 64 0.88 1.41 0.47
C PRO A 64 1.67 0.15 0.16
N ILE A 65 1.06 -1.00 0.41
CA ILE A 65 1.63 -2.34 0.19
C ILE A 65 0.63 -3.12 -0.63
N MET A 66 1.09 -3.85 -1.64
CA MET A 66 0.27 -4.80 -2.38
C MET A 66 0.98 -6.14 -2.52
N SER A 67 0.21 -7.21 -2.73
CA SER A 67 0.79 -8.50 -3.07
C SER A 67 1.49 -8.42 -4.44
N LEU A 68 2.49 -9.27 -4.66
CA LEU A 68 3.13 -9.45 -5.97
C LEU A 68 2.11 -9.91 -7.02
N ARG A 69 1.10 -10.69 -6.63
CA ARG A 69 0.05 -11.17 -7.52
C ARG A 69 -0.81 -10.01 -8.05
N LEU A 70 -1.22 -9.10 -7.17
CA LEU A 70 -1.97 -7.90 -7.55
C LEU A 70 -1.12 -6.98 -8.43
N HIS A 71 0.15 -6.75 -8.05
CA HIS A 71 1.08 -5.96 -8.87
C HIS A 71 1.21 -6.53 -10.30
N GLN A 72 1.45 -7.84 -10.42
CA GLN A 72 1.56 -8.51 -11.72
C GLN A 72 0.27 -8.42 -12.53
N ALA A 73 -0.89 -8.56 -11.90
CA ALA A 73 -2.18 -8.43 -12.56
C ALA A 73 -2.42 -7.00 -13.08
N LEU A 74 -2.01 -5.98 -12.33
CA LEU A 74 -2.11 -4.58 -12.79
C LEU A 74 -1.14 -4.31 -13.95
N CYS A 75 0.11 -4.74 -13.84
CA CYS A 75 1.10 -4.52 -14.89
C CYS A 75 0.79 -5.27 -16.18
N SER A 76 0.23 -6.48 -16.11
CA SER A 76 -0.18 -7.24 -17.31
C SER A 76 -1.31 -6.55 -18.08
N LEU A 77 -2.10 -5.69 -17.40
CA LEU A 77 -3.13 -4.84 -18.00
C LEU A 77 -2.61 -3.46 -18.42
N GLY A 78 -1.29 -3.21 -18.35
CA GLY A 78 -0.66 -1.98 -18.81
C GLY A 78 -0.53 -0.86 -17.77
N VAL A 79 -0.80 -1.13 -16.49
CA VAL A 79 -0.53 -0.16 -15.42
C VAL A 79 0.98 0.01 -15.27
N GLY A 80 1.50 1.16 -15.70
CA GLY A 80 2.95 1.46 -15.74
C GLY A 80 3.40 2.58 -14.80
N ASN A 81 2.50 3.17 -14.02
CA ASN A 81 2.79 4.30 -13.13
C ASN A 81 2.89 3.89 -11.65
N LEU A 82 3.28 2.64 -11.38
CA LEU A 82 3.60 2.15 -10.05
C LEU A 82 5.11 2.15 -9.86
N ASP A 83 5.58 2.91 -8.88
CA ASP A 83 6.98 2.92 -8.45
C ASP A 83 7.13 1.94 -7.29
N ILE A 84 7.86 0.85 -7.50
CA ILE A 84 7.85 -0.34 -6.63
C ILE A 84 9.08 -0.39 -5.74
N TYR A 85 8.87 -0.78 -4.49
CA TYR A 85 9.92 -0.88 -3.47
C TYR A 85 9.84 -2.22 -2.74
N PRO A 86 10.95 -2.97 -2.61
CA PRO A 86 11.00 -4.16 -1.78
C PRO A 86 10.64 -3.85 -0.32
N VAL A 87 9.84 -4.71 0.29
CA VAL A 87 9.44 -4.61 1.71
C VAL A 87 9.95 -5.83 2.48
N ALA A 88 10.44 -5.60 3.69
CA ALA A 88 10.69 -6.63 4.69
C ALA A 88 9.53 -6.57 5.67
N LEU A 89 8.49 -7.36 5.41
CA LEU A 89 7.28 -7.42 6.22
C LEU A 89 7.44 -8.53 7.26
N THR A 90 7.22 -8.22 8.53
CA THR A 90 7.33 -9.21 9.63
C THR A 90 6.06 -9.25 10.47
N ASP A 91 5.59 -10.43 10.86
CA ASP A 91 4.53 -10.54 11.85
C ASP A 91 5.05 -10.13 13.24
N SER A 92 4.42 -9.13 13.83
CA SER A 92 4.76 -8.60 15.16
C SER A 92 4.54 -9.60 16.30
N ARG A 93 3.69 -10.61 16.14
CA ARG A 93 3.40 -11.61 17.19
C ARG A 93 4.51 -12.63 17.39
N ASN A 94 5.09 -13.14 16.31
CA ASN A 94 6.04 -14.25 16.34
C ASN A 94 7.38 -13.93 15.66
N GLY A 95 7.50 -12.77 15.01
CA GLY A 95 8.70 -12.33 14.29
C GLY A 95 8.90 -13.00 12.94
N GLU A 96 7.92 -13.76 12.45
CA GLU A 96 8.03 -14.46 11.17
C GLU A 96 8.04 -13.47 9.99
N SER A 97 8.87 -13.77 8.99
CA SER A 97 8.91 -13.00 7.75
C SER A 97 7.72 -13.35 6.87
N ILE A 98 7.03 -12.33 6.36
CA ILE A 98 5.92 -12.45 5.42
C ILE A 98 6.42 -12.03 4.04
N GLU A 99 6.46 -12.98 3.12
CA GLU A 99 6.93 -12.77 1.75
C GLU A 99 5.77 -12.50 0.77
N GLY A 100 6.10 -12.15 -0.47
CA GLY A 100 5.10 -12.01 -1.53
C GLY A 100 4.44 -10.63 -1.62
N TYR A 101 5.01 -9.62 -0.96
CA TYR A 101 4.50 -8.26 -0.93
C TYR A 101 5.54 -7.24 -1.39
N VAL A 102 5.05 -6.09 -1.88
CA VAL A 102 5.87 -4.93 -2.25
C VAL A 102 5.18 -3.66 -1.77
N ALA A 103 5.97 -2.68 -1.34
CA ALA A 103 5.48 -1.33 -1.16
C ALA A 103 5.46 -0.60 -2.51
N PHE A 104 4.57 0.37 -2.66
CA PHE A 104 4.47 1.12 -3.91
C PHE A 104 4.09 2.58 -3.71
N ASN A 105 4.43 3.39 -4.69
CA ASN A 105 3.96 4.76 -4.83
C ASN A 105 3.30 4.89 -6.21
N LEU A 106 2.10 5.44 -6.27
CA LEU A 106 1.42 5.74 -7.53
C LEU A 106 1.94 7.09 -8.04
N ILE A 107 2.66 7.09 -9.16
CA ILE A 107 3.31 8.28 -9.71
C ILE A 107 2.56 8.86 -10.92
N GLY A 108 2.94 10.06 -11.34
CA GLY A 108 2.35 10.74 -12.49
C GLY A 108 1.00 11.37 -12.16
N VAL A 109 0.82 11.84 -10.91
CA VAL A 109 -0.40 12.53 -10.52
C VAL A 109 -0.58 13.80 -11.36
N ILE A 110 -1.82 14.06 -11.75
CA ILE A 110 -2.25 15.33 -12.33
C ILE A 110 -3.45 15.84 -11.52
N ALA A 111 -3.71 17.15 -11.58
CA ALA A 111 -4.89 17.74 -10.96
C ALA A 111 -6.17 17.36 -11.76
N ALA A 112 -6.61 16.11 -11.63
CA ALA A 112 -7.74 15.54 -12.37
C ALA A 112 -9.07 15.62 -11.62
N ALA A 113 -9.07 15.87 -10.30
CA ALA A 113 -10.29 15.95 -9.52
C ALA A 113 -11.04 17.27 -9.79
N ASP A 114 -12.29 17.18 -10.23
CA ASP A 114 -13.18 18.35 -10.34
C ASP A 114 -13.77 18.67 -8.96
N LEU A 115 -13.07 19.49 -8.18
CA LEU A 115 -13.48 19.90 -6.84
C LEU A 115 -14.75 20.76 -6.84
N THR A 116 -15.13 21.35 -7.98
CA THR A 116 -16.36 22.16 -8.08
C THR A 116 -17.61 21.29 -8.14
N LYS A 117 -17.47 20.05 -8.63
CA LYS A 117 -18.57 19.09 -8.76
C LYS A 117 -18.49 17.94 -7.77
N THR A 118 -17.33 17.71 -7.16
CA THR A 118 -17.13 16.66 -6.17
C THR A 118 -17.59 17.14 -4.80
N ARG A 119 -18.53 16.42 -4.19
CA ARG A 119 -18.87 16.59 -2.78
C ARG A 119 -18.10 15.57 -1.95
N PHE A 120 -17.31 16.04 -1.01
CA PHE A 120 -16.64 15.21 -0.01
C PHE A 120 -16.94 15.80 1.37
N ALA A 121 -17.09 14.94 2.37
CA ALA A 121 -17.18 15.40 3.76
C ALA A 121 -15.81 15.93 4.20
N ALA A 122 -15.80 17.09 4.85
CA ALA A 122 -14.62 17.65 5.48
C ALA A 122 -14.31 16.93 6.80
#